data_AF-U2RH88-F1
#
_entry.id   AF-U2RH88-F1
#
_cell.length_a   1.000
_cell.length_b   1.000
_cell.length_c   1.000
_cell.angle_alpha   90.00
_cell.angle_beta   90.00
_cell.angle_gamma   90.00
#
_symmetry.space_group_name_H-M   'P 1'
#
loop_
_entity.id
_entity.type
_entity.pdbx_description
1 polymer ?
#
loop_
_entity_poly.entity_id
_entity_poly.type
_entity_poly.pdbx_seq_one_letter_code
_entity_poly.pdbx_strand_id
1 'polypeptide(L)'
;AVGADTADPGPVHLNVAFREPLSVAAPALQEPIDGALPATAGPESLGRKTIELTEGPRTVVVAGADAGPEAEELAREAGYPLLAEVSSGARFGPNLVVAYRELLREEAFGARVERAIVFGHPTLSREVPALLTRSDVEVIVVAPTGAQAYDPGHRARIVGGARPPATVDLRSPEVRGWVGSW
;
A
#
# COMPACT_ATOMS: atom_id res chain seq x y z
N ALA A 1 13.04 -0.27 -15.63
CA ALA A 1 13.95 -0.83 -14.62
C ALA A 1 13.11 -1.43 -13.50
N VAL A 2 13.51 -2.60 -12.99
CA VAL A 2 12.76 -3.28 -11.93
C VAL A 2 13.09 -2.77 -10.52
N GLY A 3 14.01 -1.82 -10.37
CA GLY A 3 14.43 -1.33 -9.05
C GLY A 3 15.21 -2.37 -8.23
N ALA A 4 16.09 -3.14 -8.88
CA ALA A 4 16.83 -4.24 -8.25
C ALA A 4 17.76 -3.81 -7.09
N ASP A 5 18.23 -2.56 -7.12
CA ASP A 5 19.07 -1.99 -6.06
C ASP A 5 18.35 -0.90 -5.24
N THR A 6 17.25 -0.36 -5.76
CA THR A 6 16.59 0.84 -5.22
C THR A 6 15.22 0.56 -4.60
N ALA A 7 14.65 -0.61 -4.88
CA ALA A 7 13.22 -0.92 -4.69
C ALA A 7 12.28 0.11 -5.35
N ASP A 8 12.77 0.88 -6.33
CA ASP A 8 12.01 1.92 -7.04
C ASP A 8 11.90 1.56 -8.53
N PRO A 9 10.97 0.65 -8.89
CA PRO A 9 10.74 0.30 -10.28
C PRO A 9 10.18 1.49 -11.06
N GLY A 10 10.57 1.62 -12.33
CA GLY A 10 10.16 2.76 -13.13
C GLY A 10 10.51 2.63 -14.60
N PRO A 11 10.00 3.56 -15.44
CA PRO A 11 10.30 3.58 -16.86
C PRO A 11 11.80 3.82 -17.11
N VAL A 12 12.32 3.20 -18.17
CA VAL A 12 13.70 3.43 -18.64
C VAL A 12 13.64 3.76 -20.11
N HIS A 13 14.36 4.80 -20.51
CA HIS A 13 14.53 5.16 -21.90
C HIS A 13 15.95 4.78 -22.34
N LEU A 14 16.07 3.80 -23.23
CA LEU A 14 17.32 3.47 -23.90
C LEU A 14 17.28 4.05 -25.32
N ASN A 15 18.12 5.06 -25.56
CA ASN A 15 18.30 5.62 -26.88
C ASN A 15 19.63 5.13 -27.46
N VAL A 16 19.57 4.41 -28.59
CA VAL A 16 20.77 3.94 -29.30
C VAL A 16 20.86 4.69 -30.62
N ALA A 17 21.87 5.54 -30.74
CA ALA A 17 22.11 6.31 -31.95
C ALA A 17 22.85 5.44 -32.98
N PHE A 18 22.24 5.25 -34.14
CA PHE A 18 22.86 4.56 -35.27
C PHE A 18 23.18 5.53 -36.41
N ARG A 19 24.16 5.15 -37.24
CA ARG A 19 24.47 5.77 -38.52
C ARG A 19 24.70 4.69 -39.56
N GLU A 20 24.67 5.07 -40.83
CA GLU A 20 24.91 4.16 -41.95
C GLU A 20 26.33 3.54 -41.90
N PRO A 21 26.48 2.28 -42.36
CA PRO A 21 25.43 1.38 -42.85
C PRO A 21 24.68 0.67 -41.70
N LEU A 22 23.33 0.60 -41.78
CA LEU A 22 22.48 -0.10 -40.80
C LEU A 22 22.37 -1.62 -41.06
N SER A 23 23.03 -2.11 -42.11
CA SER A 23 23.02 -3.51 -42.51
C SER A 23 24.39 -3.91 -43.01
N VAL A 24 24.85 -5.08 -42.57
CA VAL A 24 26.11 -5.72 -42.95
C VAL A 24 25.89 -7.22 -42.98
N ALA A 25 26.81 -7.97 -43.60
CA ALA A 25 26.81 -9.43 -43.48
C ALA A 25 26.87 -9.81 -41.99
N ALA A 26 25.88 -10.57 -41.52
CA ALA A 26 25.78 -10.92 -40.11
C ALA A 26 26.99 -11.78 -39.70
N PRO A 27 27.79 -11.35 -38.70
CA PRO A 27 28.82 -12.22 -38.14
C PRO A 27 28.16 -13.41 -37.46
N ALA A 28 28.92 -14.49 -37.24
CA ALA A 28 28.45 -15.57 -36.37
C ALA A 28 28.16 -15.00 -34.98
N LEU A 29 26.89 -14.94 -34.62
CA LEU A 29 26.45 -14.50 -33.31
C LEU A 29 26.70 -15.62 -32.30
N GLN A 30 27.03 -15.24 -31.06
CA GLN A 30 27.03 -16.18 -29.96
C GLN A 30 25.62 -16.71 -29.74
N GLU A 31 25.50 -17.97 -29.30
CA GLU A 31 24.20 -18.50 -28.93
C GLU A 31 23.59 -17.66 -27.80
N PRO A 32 22.29 -17.35 -27.87
CA PRO A 32 21.61 -16.66 -26.78
C PRO A 32 21.76 -17.42 -25.47
N ILE A 33 22.06 -16.70 -24.40
CA ILE A 33 22.06 -17.24 -23.05
C ILE A 33 20.73 -16.86 -22.42
N ASP A 34 19.99 -17.86 -21.91
CA ASP A 34 18.81 -17.61 -21.09
C ASP A 34 19.23 -16.88 -19.80
N GLY A 35 18.85 -15.61 -19.69
CA GLY A 35 19.07 -14.80 -18.49
C GLY A 35 17.91 -14.91 -17.51
N ALA A 36 18.18 -14.64 -16.23
CA ALA A 36 17.15 -14.42 -15.23
C ALA A 36 16.76 -12.93 -15.17
N LEU A 37 15.46 -12.64 -15.09
CA LEU A 37 15.02 -11.27 -14.81
C LEU A 37 15.39 -10.90 -13.37
N PRO A 38 15.99 -9.73 -13.13
CA PRO A 38 16.24 -9.26 -11.78
C PRO A 38 14.90 -9.07 -11.04
N ALA A 39 14.89 -9.39 -9.75
CA ALA A 39 13.78 -9.08 -8.86
C ALA A 39 13.86 -7.62 -8.39
N THR A 40 12.73 -7.06 -7.98
CA THR A 40 12.69 -5.78 -7.26
C THR A 40 13.36 -5.95 -5.90
N ALA A 41 14.17 -4.98 -5.47
CA ALA A 41 14.76 -4.99 -4.13
C ALA A 41 13.65 -4.89 -3.07
N GLY A 42 13.92 -5.40 -1.87
CA GLY A 42 12.99 -5.29 -0.76
C GLY A 42 13.00 -3.91 -0.10
N PRO A 43 12.05 -3.66 0.83
CA PRO A 43 11.91 -2.38 1.53
C PRO A 43 13.13 -1.94 2.33
N GLU A 44 14.01 -2.87 2.70
CA GLU A 44 15.29 -2.59 3.35
C GLU A 44 16.19 -1.67 2.50
N SER A 45 16.09 -1.75 1.17
CA SER A 45 16.83 -0.88 0.25
C SER A 45 16.37 0.58 0.34
N LEU A 46 15.15 0.81 0.82
CA LEU A 46 14.58 2.13 1.12
C LEU A 46 14.74 2.52 2.60
N GLY A 47 15.40 1.69 3.40
CA GLY A 47 15.50 1.86 4.86
C GLY A 47 14.16 1.67 5.60
N ARG A 48 13.16 1.09 4.94
CA ARG A 48 11.81 0.91 5.48
C ARG A 48 11.70 -0.44 6.17
N LYS A 49 11.28 -0.45 7.43
CA LYS A 49 11.12 -1.68 8.22
C LYS A 49 9.67 -2.10 8.28
N THR A 50 9.44 -3.39 8.44
CA THR A 50 8.15 -3.92 8.89
C THR A 50 7.95 -3.58 10.36
N ILE A 51 6.77 -3.05 10.70
CA ILE A 51 6.42 -2.71 12.09
C ILE A 51 5.30 -3.60 12.60
N GLU A 52 5.25 -3.78 13.91
CA GLU A 52 4.09 -4.29 14.61
C GLU A 52 3.22 -3.12 15.07
N LEU A 53 1.91 -3.19 14.81
CA LEU A 53 0.98 -2.15 15.23
C LEU A 53 0.67 -2.27 16.73
N THR A 54 0.46 -1.14 17.38
CA THR A 54 -0.04 -1.11 18.77
C THR A 54 -1.56 -1.23 18.81
N GLU A 55 -2.10 -1.85 19.86
CA GLU A 55 -3.52 -1.81 20.18
C GLU A 55 -3.96 -0.41 20.65
N GLY A 56 -5.27 -0.17 20.68
CA GLY A 56 -5.88 1.04 21.23
C GLY A 56 -6.55 1.92 20.18
N PRO A 57 -5.81 2.49 19.19
CA PRO A 57 -6.40 3.42 18.25
C PRO A 57 -7.52 2.79 17.41
N ARG A 58 -8.62 3.52 17.25
CA ARG A 58 -9.70 3.21 16.29
C ARG A 58 -9.18 3.27 14.87
N THR A 59 -8.71 2.11 14.41
CA THR A 59 -7.91 1.97 13.20
C THR A 59 -8.78 1.56 12.02
N VAL A 60 -8.53 2.15 10.85
CA VAL A 60 -9.04 1.68 9.56
C VAL A 60 -7.88 1.30 8.65
N VAL A 61 -8.10 0.32 7.77
CA VAL A 61 -7.19 0.01 6.67
C VAL A 61 -7.74 0.64 5.40
N VAL A 62 -6.90 1.38 4.68
CA VAL A 62 -7.24 2.01 3.40
C VAL A 62 -6.43 1.34 2.32
N ALA A 63 -7.09 0.85 1.27
CA ALA A 63 -6.44 0.18 0.15
C ALA A 63 -6.73 0.91 -1.16
N GLY A 64 -5.68 1.49 -1.75
CA GLY A 64 -5.70 2.13 -3.06
C GLY A 64 -5.08 1.26 -4.16
N ALA A 65 -4.84 1.83 -5.35
CA ALA A 65 -4.15 1.12 -6.43
C ALA A 65 -2.80 0.54 -5.96
N ASP A 66 -2.48 -0.67 -6.39
CA ASP A 66 -1.26 -1.42 -5.98
C ASP A 66 -1.19 -1.79 -4.48
N ALA A 67 -2.32 -1.77 -3.75
CA ALA A 67 -2.35 -2.18 -2.35
C ALA A 67 -2.06 -3.67 -2.13
N GLY A 68 -2.66 -4.54 -2.97
CA GLY A 68 -2.51 -6.00 -2.85
C GLY A 68 -3.37 -6.64 -1.76
N PRO A 69 -3.41 -7.99 -1.72
CA PRO A 69 -4.21 -8.75 -0.74
C PRO A 69 -3.76 -8.53 0.71
N GLU A 70 -2.52 -8.09 0.95
CA GLU A 70 -1.96 -7.84 2.29
C GLU A 70 -2.77 -6.79 3.07
N ALA A 71 -3.44 -5.86 2.37
CA ALA A 71 -4.32 -4.89 3.01
C ALA A 71 -5.57 -5.55 3.61
N GLU A 72 -6.16 -6.53 2.91
CA GLU A 72 -7.29 -7.32 3.43
C GLU A 72 -6.83 -8.24 4.57
N GLU A 73 -5.68 -8.88 4.40
CA GLU A 73 -5.10 -9.76 5.41
C GLU A 73 -4.88 -9.02 6.74
N LEU A 74 -4.25 -7.84 6.70
CA LEU A 74 -4.07 -7.03 7.89
C LEU A 74 -5.41 -6.62 8.50
N ALA A 75 -6.37 -6.17 7.69
CA ALA A 75 -7.69 -5.76 8.17
C ALA A 75 -8.40 -6.91 8.87
N ARG A 76 -8.34 -8.12 8.31
CA ARG A 76 -8.94 -9.34 8.85
C ARG A 76 -8.25 -9.78 10.15
N GLU A 77 -6.92 -9.80 10.19
CA GLU A 77 -6.15 -10.30 11.34
C GLU A 77 -6.12 -9.34 12.52
N ALA A 78 -6.20 -8.04 12.26
CA ALA A 78 -6.23 -7.03 13.30
C ALA A 78 -7.66 -6.64 13.71
N GLY A 79 -8.68 -7.07 12.95
CA GLY A 79 -10.07 -6.69 13.17
C GLY A 79 -10.27 -5.19 12.95
N TYR A 80 -9.93 -4.70 11.76
CA TYR A 80 -10.13 -3.31 11.35
C TYR A 80 -11.08 -3.22 10.15
N PRO A 81 -11.93 -2.18 10.06
CA PRO A 81 -12.68 -1.87 8.84
C PRO A 81 -11.73 -1.66 7.65
N LEU A 82 -12.08 -2.24 6.51
CA LEU A 82 -11.33 -2.14 5.26
C LEU A 82 -12.04 -1.22 4.27
N LEU A 83 -11.40 -0.09 3.96
CA LEU A 83 -11.86 0.91 3.00
C LEU A 83 -11.07 0.71 1.69
N ALA A 84 -11.54 -0.20 0.85
CA ALA A 84 -10.84 -0.62 -0.36
C ALA A 84 -11.44 -0.02 -1.64
N GLU A 85 -10.59 0.64 -2.43
CA GLU A 85 -10.92 1.10 -3.77
C GLU A 85 -11.04 -0.08 -4.76
N VAL A 86 -11.77 0.11 -5.86
CA VAL A 86 -11.99 -0.95 -6.86
C VAL A 86 -10.70 -1.40 -7.55
N SER A 87 -9.70 -0.51 -7.64
CA SER A 87 -8.38 -0.77 -8.23
C SER A 87 -7.38 -1.40 -7.25
N SER A 88 -7.78 -1.64 -6.00
CA SER A 88 -6.83 -2.02 -4.94
C SER A 88 -6.33 -3.45 -4.99
N GLY A 89 -7.10 -4.33 -5.62
CA GLY A 89 -6.89 -5.77 -5.48
C GLY A 89 -7.24 -6.33 -4.09
N ALA A 90 -7.72 -5.49 -3.15
CA ALA A 90 -8.03 -5.84 -1.76
C ALA A 90 -9.54 -5.76 -1.44
N ARG A 91 -10.38 -5.50 -2.43
CA ARG A 91 -11.81 -5.19 -2.24
C ARG A 91 -12.67 -6.45 -2.01
N PHE A 92 -12.33 -7.24 -1.00
CA PHE A 92 -13.02 -8.45 -0.58
C PHE A 92 -12.88 -8.66 0.94
N GLY A 93 -13.39 -9.76 1.46
CA GLY A 93 -13.22 -10.14 2.86
C GLY A 93 -14.33 -9.67 3.81
N PRO A 94 -14.34 -10.17 5.05
CA PRO A 94 -15.43 -9.95 6.01
C PRO A 94 -15.49 -8.53 6.57
N ASN A 95 -14.38 -7.79 6.53
CA ASN A 95 -14.28 -6.45 7.11
C ASN A 95 -14.42 -5.34 6.07
N LEU A 96 -14.78 -5.67 4.82
CA LEU A 96 -14.95 -4.72 3.73
C LEU A 96 -16.14 -3.78 3.98
N VAL A 97 -15.86 -2.49 4.01
CA VAL A 97 -16.89 -1.45 4.11
C VAL A 97 -17.26 -0.96 2.72
N VAL A 98 -18.39 -1.43 2.19
CA VAL A 98 -18.81 -1.11 0.81
C VAL A 98 -19.13 0.37 0.63
N ALA A 99 -19.84 0.97 1.60
CA ALA A 99 -20.28 2.37 1.57
C ALA A 99 -19.34 3.30 2.34
N TYR A 100 -18.02 3.05 2.28
CA TYR A 100 -17.06 3.78 3.11
C TYR A 100 -17.05 5.29 2.81
N ARG A 101 -17.37 5.71 1.59
CA ARG A 101 -17.34 7.13 1.20
C ARG A 101 -18.44 7.91 1.91
N GLU A 102 -19.61 7.31 2.02
CA GLU A 102 -20.74 7.85 2.76
C GLU A 102 -20.41 7.85 4.26
N LEU A 103 -19.96 6.73 4.81
CA LEU A 103 -19.65 6.60 6.24
C LEU A 103 -18.52 7.52 6.69
N LEU A 104 -17.48 7.76 5.88
CA LEU A 104 -16.42 8.69 6.23
C LEU A 104 -16.90 10.14 6.43
N ARG A 105 -18.07 10.51 5.89
CA ARG A 105 -18.67 11.84 6.07
C ARG A 105 -19.51 11.94 7.34
N GLU A 106 -19.87 10.82 7.95
CA GLU A 106 -20.70 10.76 9.15
C GLU A 106 -19.84 10.90 10.41
N GLU A 107 -20.27 11.73 11.37
CA GLU A 107 -19.57 11.90 12.65
C GLU A 107 -19.49 10.61 13.45
N ALA A 108 -20.50 9.75 13.33
CA ALA A 108 -20.55 8.45 13.99
C ALA A 108 -19.50 7.44 13.48
N PHE A 109 -18.74 7.80 12.45
CA PHE A 109 -17.80 6.94 11.74
C PHE A 109 -16.48 7.65 11.45
N GLY A 110 -16.46 8.52 10.46
CA GLY A 110 -15.25 9.21 10.01
C GLY A 110 -14.59 9.99 11.13
N ALA A 111 -15.35 10.76 11.92
CA ALA A 111 -14.80 11.57 13.01
C ALA A 111 -14.16 10.72 14.13
N ARG A 112 -14.57 9.45 14.29
CA ARG A 112 -14.06 8.53 15.32
C ARG A 112 -12.76 7.81 14.94
N VAL A 113 -12.31 7.91 13.68
CA VAL A 113 -11.06 7.29 13.25
C VAL A 113 -9.89 8.01 13.93
N GLU A 114 -8.99 7.23 14.53
CA GLU A 114 -7.80 7.72 15.24
C GLU A 114 -6.50 7.31 14.51
N ARG A 115 -6.56 6.25 13.68
CA ARG A 115 -5.42 5.77 12.88
C ARG A 115 -5.85 5.23 11.53
N ALA A 116 -5.09 5.52 10.48
CA ALA A 116 -5.26 4.96 9.15
C ALA A 116 -3.98 4.23 8.69
N ILE A 117 -4.11 2.96 8.32
CA ILE A 117 -3.05 2.18 7.69
C ILE A 117 -3.32 2.15 6.19
N VAL A 118 -2.45 2.78 5.40
CA VAL A 118 -2.65 2.98 3.97
C VAL A 118 -1.76 2.04 3.18
N PHE A 119 -2.37 1.29 2.27
CA PHE A 119 -1.71 0.46 1.27
C PHE A 119 -1.97 1.05 -0.11
N GLY A 120 -0.94 1.07 -0.95
CA GLY A 120 -1.03 1.55 -2.32
C GLY A 120 -1.34 3.06 -2.43
N HIS A 121 -2.03 3.44 -3.50
CA HIS A 121 -2.30 4.82 -3.88
C HIS A 121 -3.82 5.10 -3.98
N PRO A 122 -4.50 5.42 -2.86
CA PRO A 122 -5.94 5.63 -2.85
C PRO A 122 -6.30 7.01 -3.41
N THR A 123 -6.83 7.03 -4.63
CA THR A 123 -7.03 8.28 -5.41
C THR A 123 -8.43 8.41 -6.01
N LEU A 124 -9.33 7.44 -5.77
CA LEU A 124 -10.67 7.41 -6.33
C LEU A 124 -11.73 8.10 -5.46
N SER A 125 -11.37 8.53 -4.25
CA SER A 125 -12.26 9.24 -3.33
C SER A 125 -11.65 10.54 -2.81
N ARG A 126 -12.49 11.51 -2.46
CA ARG A 126 -12.05 12.76 -1.80
C ARG A 126 -12.00 12.59 -0.28
N GLU A 127 -12.76 11.63 0.22
CA GLU A 127 -12.95 11.34 1.64
C GLU A 127 -11.67 10.77 2.26
N VAL A 128 -10.94 9.92 1.53
CA VAL A 128 -9.66 9.36 2.00
C VAL A 128 -8.61 10.47 2.23
N PRO A 129 -8.24 11.32 1.26
CA PRO A 129 -7.27 12.39 1.54
C PRO A 129 -7.76 13.38 2.60
N ALA A 130 -9.07 13.62 2.71
CA ALA A 130 -9.62 14.43 3.81
C ALA A 130 -9.39 13.78 5.18
N LEU A 131 -9.59 12.46 5.31
CA LEU A 131 -9.26 11.72 6.52
C LEU A 131 -7.76 11.78 6.83
N LEU A 132 -6.89 11.57 5.83
CA LEU A 132 -5.44 11.46 6.02
C LEU A 132 -4.74 12.80 6.31
N THR A 133 -5.39 13.92 6.03
CA THR A 133 -4.85 15.26 6.33
C THR A 133 -5.20 15.76 7.73
N ARG A 134 -6.12 15.09 8.43
CA ARG A 134 -6.54 15.44 9.79
C ARG A 134 -5.40 15.37 10.80
N SER A 135 -5.32 16.37 11.68
CA SER A 135 -4.24 16.46 12.67
C SER A 135 -4.32 15.41 13.77
N ASP A 136 -5.53 14.92 14.04
CA ASP A 136 -5.88 13.97 15.09
C ASP A 136 -5.85 12.50 14.62
N VAL A 137 -5.45 12.24 13.37
CA VAL A 137 -5.34 10.88 12.81
C VAL A 137 -3.86 10.52 12.63
N GLU A 138 -3.43 9.42 13.25
CA GLU A 138 -2.13 8.81 12.96
C GLU A 138 -2.19 8.15 11.58
N VAL A 139 -1.27 8.50 10.69
CA VAL A 139 -1.20 7.91 9.34
C VAL A 139 0.06 7.08 9.21
N ILE A 140 -0.12 5.80 8.87
CA ILE A 140 0.96 4.87 8.57
C ILE A 140 0.78 4.39 7.13
N VAL A 141 1.77 4.62 6.28
CA VAL A 141 1.74 4.19 4.88
C VAL A 141 2.67 3.01 4.70
N VAL A 142 2.11 1.89 4.24
CA VAL A 142 2.85 0.69 3.86
C VAL A 142 3.28 0.82 2.41
N ALA A 143 4.58 1.05 2.21
CA ALA A 143 5.18 1.24 0.90
C ALA A 143 6.46 0.38 0.80
N PRO A 144 6.33 -0.91 0.44
CA PRO A 144 7.47 -1.82 0.35
C PRO A 144 8.43 -1.46 -0.79
N THR A 145 7.89 -0.82 -1.83
CA THR A 145 8.59 -0.35 -3.02
C THR A 145 8.21 1.11 -3.31
N GLY A 146 8.88 1.73 -4.27
CA GLY A 146 8.66 3.11 -4.68
C GLY A 146 9.39 4.11 -3.78
N ALA A 147 10.21 4.98 -4.37
CA ALA A 147 10.92 6.02 -3.63
C ALA A 147 9.95 7.02 -2.96
N GLN A 148 8.80 7.27 -3.59
CA GLN A 148 7.72 8.09 -3.07
C GLN A 148 6.56 7.22 -2.57
N ALA A 149 5.98 7.61 -1.44
CA ALA A 149 4.80 7.00 -0.87
C ALA A 149 3.62 7.98 -0.94
N TYR A 150 2.39 7.45 -0.92
CA TYR A 150 1.19 8.28 -0.87
C TYR A 150 1.04 8.98 0.51
N ASP A 151 1.48 10.23 0.59
CA ASP A 151 1.45 11.04 1.83
C ASP A 151 0.89 12.44 1.57
N PRO A 152 -0.44 12.59 1.34
CA PRO A 152 -1.06 13.89 1.06
C PRO A 152 -1.01 14.84 2.26
N GLY A 153 -0.82 14.32 3.47
CA GLY A 153 -0.73 15.09 4.71
C GLY A 153 0.70 15.50 5.09
N HIS A 154 1.72 15.00 4.39
CA HIS A 154 3.15 15.20 4.66
C HIS A 154 3.56 14.90 6.11
N ARG A 155 2.86 13.96 6.75
CA ARG A 155 3.03 13.60 8.17
C ARG A 155 2.95 12.09 8.39
N ALA A 156 2.83 11.31 7.32
CA ALA A 156 2.71 9.86 7.45
C ALA A 156 4.03 9.23 7.91
N ARG A 157 3.90 8.21 8.76
CA ARG A 157 5.00 7.28 9.03
C ARG A 157 5.08 6.26 7.90
N ILE A 158 6.16 6.29 7.13
CA ILE A 158 6.35 5.36 6.00
C ILE A 158 7.08 4.09 6.47
N VAL A 159 6.50 2.92 6.17
CA VAL A 159 7.01 1.61 6.60
C VAL A 159 7.04 0.62 5.44
N GLY A 160 7.85 -0.44 5.59
CA GLY A 160 7.99 -1.48 4.55
C GLY A 160 6.90 -2.56 4.63
N GLY A 161 6.23 -2.64 5.78
CA GLY A 161 5.18 -3.60 6.08
C GLY A 161 4.53 -3.27 7.43
N ALA A 162 3.34 -3.80 7.66
CA ALA A 162 2.64 -3.70 8.94
C ALA A 162 2.12 -5.07 9.35
N ARG A 163 2.27 -5.41 10.63
CA ARG A 163 1.73 -6.62 11.24
C ARG A 163 0.64 -6.25 12.25
N PRO A 164 -0.39 -7.11 12.43
CA PRO A 164 -1.38 -6.89 13.47
C PRO A 164 -0.72 -6.83 14.85
N PRO A 165 -1.35 -6.19 15.84
CA PRO A 165 -0.84 -6.23 17.22
C PRO A 165 -0.72 -7.66 17.72
N ALA A 166 0.41 -8.03 18.35
CA ALA A 166 0.67 -9.41 18.74
C ALA A 166 -0.35 -10.00 19.74
N THR A 167 -1.03 -9.14 20.49
CA THR A 167 -1.97 -9.51 21.55
C THR A 167 -3.44 -9.39 21.15
N VAL A 168 -3.73 -9.07 19.89
CA VAL A 168 -5.11 -8.72 19.47
C VAL A 168 -6.07 -9.89 19.71
N ASP A 169 -7.12 -9.65 20.51
CA ASP A 169 -8.24 -10.57 20.64
C ASP A 169 -9.39 -10.13 19.74
N LEU A 170 -9.52 -10.80 18.59
CA LEU A 170 -10.63 -10.60 17.64
C LEU A 170 -12.01 -10.87 18.24
N ARG A 171 -12.08 -11.56 19.39
CA ARG A 171 -13.32 -11.84 20.10
C ARG A 171 -13.60 -10.85 21.22
N SER A 172 -12.73 -9.86 21.43
CA SER A 172 -13.02 -8.80 22.39
C SER A 172 -14.25 -8.00 21.94
N PRO A 173 -15.08 -7.53 22.88
CA PRO A 173 -16.20 -6.64 22.55
C PRO A 173 -15.75 -5.34 21.86
N GLU A 174 -14.55 -4.87 22.17
CA GLU A 174 -13.97 -3.65 21.60
C GLU A 174 -13.66 -3.80 20.11
N VAL A 175 -12.90 -4.83 19.73
CA VAL A 175 -12.55 -5.10 18.32
C VAL A 175 -13.82 -5.38 17.50
N ARG A 176 -14.71 -6.26 17.99
CA ARG A 176 -15.97 -6.55 17.30
C ARG A 176 -16.88 -5.34 17.22
N GLY A 177 -16.95 -4.54 18.27
CA GLY A 177 -17.78 -3.34 18.34
C GLY A 177 -17.27 -2.26 17.39
N TRP A 178 -15.96 -2.17 17.19
CA TRP A 178 -15.38 -1.28 16.19
C TRP A 178 -15.73 -1.75 14.78
N VAL A 179 -15.29 -2.94 14.36
CA VAL A 179 -15.55 -3.44 13.00
C VAL A 179 -17.03 -3.52 12.69
N GLY A 180 -17.82 -4.13 13.58
CA GLY A 180 -19.25 -4.35 13.38
C GLY A 180 -20.10 -3.09 13.46
N SER A 181 -19.52 -1.94 13.82
CA SER A 181 -20.24 -0.67 13.70
C SER A 181 -20.27 -0.15 12.26
N TRP A 182 -19.26 -0.47 11.44
CA TRP A 182 -19.11 -0.08 10.03
C TRP A 182 -19.88 -0.99 9.09
#